data_AF-A0A1F2ZTR2-F1
#
_entry.id   AF-A0A1F2ZTR2-F1
#
_cell.length_a   1.000
_cell.length_b   1.000
_cell.length_c   1.000
_cell.angle_alpha   90.00
_cell.angle_beta   90.00
_cell.angle_gamma   90.00
#
_symmetry.space_group_name_H-M   'P 1'
#
loop_
_entity.id
_entity.type
_entity.pdbx_description
1 polymer ?
#
loop_
_entity_poly.entity_id
_entity_poly.type
_entity_poly.pdbx_seq_one_letter_code
_entity_poly.pdbx_strand_id
1 'polypeptide(L)'
;MNGIAAATKRRIDFLHVPVPKGRTDEAYYAPLKAWEKPAGTRLYFGLLHYDDDVGDKARIAMARRFVDDFGLSAECGWGRTEPGRLPGLLKGHRLAAEVL
;
A
#
# COMPACT_ATOMS: atom_id res chain seq x y z
N MET A 1 -8.56 5.51 10.82
CA MET A 1 -8.97 4.12 10.45
C MET A 1 -9.45 3.29 11.64
N ASN A 2 -9.60 3.86 12.84
CA ASN A 2 -9.84 3.08 14.07
C ASN A 2 -11.28 2.51 14.17
N GLY A 3 -12.24 3.06 13.40
CA GLY A 3 -13.64 2.63 13.46
C GLY A 3 -13.92 1.21 12.94
N ILE A 4 -13.23 0.76 11.88
CA ILE A 4 -13.47 -0.58 11.29
C ILE A 4 -13.08 -1.67 12.28
N ALA A 5 -11.91 -1.54 12.91
CA ALA A 5 -11.41 -2.49 13.90
C ALA A 5 -12.32 -2.57 15.14
N ALA A 6 -12.91 -1.44 15.56
CA ALA A 6 -13.84 -1.40 16.69
C ALA A 6 -15.21 -2.02 16.35
N ALA A 7 -15.65 -1.97 15.09
CA ALA A 7 -16.99 -2.42 14.68
C ALA A 7 -17.05 -3.91 14.30
N THR A 8 -15.93 -4.50 13.87
CA THR A 8 -15.90 -5.91 13.45
C THR A 8 -15.81 -6.86 14.64
N LYS A 9 -16.55 -7.98 14.57
CA LYS A 9 -16.39 -9.10 15.52
C LYS A 9 -15.30 -10.09 15.11
N ARG A 10 -14.80 -9.98 13.87
CA ARG A 10 -13.75 -10.84 13.32
C ARG A 10 -12.40 -10.15 13.43
N ARG A 11 -11.36 -10.94 13.72
CA ARG A 11 -9.96 -10.47 13.66
C ARG A 11 -9.65 -9.97 12.24
N ILE A 12 -8.93 -8.85 12.17
CA ILE A 12 -8.38 -8.34 10.92
C ILE A 12 -6.91 -8.75 10.89
N ASP A 13 -6.56 -9.77 10.13
CA ASP A 13 -5.16 -10.17 9.94
C ASP A 13 -4.42 -9.19 9.01
N PHE A 14 -5.11 -8.72 7.98
CA PHE A 14 -4.55 -7.84 6.95
C PHE A 14 -5.48 -6.69 6.64
N LEU A 15 -4.93 -5.48 6.57
CA LEU A 15 -5.64 -4.29 6.10
C LEU A 15 -4.93 -3.74 4.87
N HIS A 16 -5.61 -3.71 3.73
CA HIS A 16 -5.11 -3.09 2.51
C HIS A 16 -5.68 -1.70 2.34
N VAL A 17 -4.82 -0.74 1.98
CA VAL A 17 -5.21 0.65 1.71
C VAL A 17 -4.70 1.04 0.31
N PRO A 18 -5.60 1.32 -0.65
CA PRO A 18 -5.22 1.74 -1.99
C PRO A 18 -4.63 3.15 -1.96
N VAL A 19 -3.55 3.38 -2.71
CA VAL A 19 -2.91 4.70 -2.84
C VAL A 19 -2.91 5.13 -4.31
N PRO A 20 -3.65 6.19 -4.67
CA PRO A 20 -3.69 6.67 -6.05
C PRO A 20 -2.30 7.08 -6.57
N LYS A 21 -2.05 6.86 -7.87
CA LYS A 21 -0.73 6.99 -8.50
C LYS A 21 0.01 8.29 -8.17
N GLY A 22 -0.70 9.42 -8.14
CA GLY A 22 -0.13 10.76 -7.92
C GLY A 22 0.10 11.14 -6.44
N ARG A 23 -0.13 10.24 -5.48
CA ARG A 23 -0.03 10.56 -4.04
C ARG A 23 1.37 10.33 -3.50
N THR A 24 2.24 11.31 -3.75
CA THR A 24 3.55 11.48 -3.10
C THR A 24 3.56 12.65 -2.13
N ASP A 25 2.41 13.23 -1.83
CA ASP A 25 2.28 14.42 -0.98
C ASP A 25 2.14 14.05 0.50
N GLU A 26 2.78 14.83 1.38
CA GLU A 26 2.81 14.58 2.82
C GLU A 26 1.40 14.62 3.45
N ALA A 27 0.54 15.50 2.96
CA ALA A 27 -0.81 15.72 3.48
C ALA A 27 -1.68 14.46 3.36
N TYR A 28 -1.51 13.68 2.28
CA TYR A 28 -2.23 12.43 2.08
C TYR A 28 -1.92 11.37 3.16
N TYR A 29 -0.66 11.31 3.61
CA TYR A 29 -0.21 10.32 4.60
C TYR A 29 -0.32 10.82 6.05
N ALA A 30 -0.48 12.14 6.26
CA ALA A 30 -0.59 12.75 7.58
C ALA A 30 -1.59 12.07 8.55
N PRO A 31 -2.78 11.61 8.12
CA PRO A 31 -3.71 10.91 8.99
C PRO A 31 -3.17 9.61 9.61
N LEU A 32 -2.12 9.00 9.04
CA LEU A 32 -1.51 7.77 9.56
C LEU A 32 -0.76 7.99 10.88
N LYS A 33 -0.35 9.24 11.21
CA LYS A 33 0.30 9.55 12.50
C LYS A 33 -0.58 9.22 13.70
N ALA A 34 -1.90 9.29 13.53
CA ALA A 34 -2.89 8.98 14.55
C ALA A 34 -3.51 7.58 14.36
N TRP A 35 -2.97 6.78 13.45
CA TRP A 35 -3.47 5.43 13.23
C TRP A 35 -2.93 4.48 14.29
N GLU A 36 -3.84 3.85 15.02
CA GLU A 36 -3.51 2.83 15.99
C GLU A 36 -3.62 1.47 15.32
N LYS A 37 -2.46 0.82 15.11
CA LYS A 37 -2.38 -0.53 14.53
C LYS A 37 -3.07 -1.53 15.46
N PRO A 38 -4.18 -2.19 15.05
CA PRO A 38 -4.80 -3.20 15.89
C PRO A 38 -3.85 -4.39 16.08
N ALA A 39 -3.89 -5.01 17.27
CA ALA A 39 -3.00 -6.11 17.61
C ALA A 39 -3.15 -7.28 16.61
N GLY A 40 -2.03 -7.75 16.05
CA GLY A 40 -2.01 -8.83 15.08
C GLY A 40 -2.42 -8.44 13.65
N THR A 41 -2.80 -7.19 13.38
CA THR A 41 -3.10 -6.72 12.02
C THR A 41 -1.83 -6.25 11.32
N ARG A 42 -1.62 -6.69 10.07
CA ARG A 42 -0.56 -6.15 9.19
C ARG A 42 -1.16 -5.22 8.14
N LEU A 43 -0.57 -4.03 7.99
CA LEU A 43 -0.96 -3.05 6.98
C LEU A 43 -0.29 -3.37 5.64
N TYR A 44 -1.04 -3.19 4.55
CA TYR A 44 -0.53 -3.26 3.17
C TYR A 44 -0.93 -2.00 2.42
N PHE A 45 0.04 -1.28 1.88
CA PHE A 45 -0.24 -0.13 1.01
C PHE A 45 -0.17 -0.52 -0.46
N GLY A 46 -1.21 -0.12 -1.19
CA GLY A 46 -1.30 -0.25 -2.64
C GLY A 46 -0.44 0.80 -3.36
N LEU A 47 0.89 0.69 -3.21
CA LEU A 47 1.87 1.64 -3.74
C LEU A 47 2.44 1.23 -5.10
N LEU A 48 2.05 0.12 -5.68
CA LEU A 48 2.65 -0.34 -6.94
C LEU A 48 1.71 -0.04 -8.11
N HIS A 49 2.24 0.67 -9.10
CA HIS A 49 1.49 1.05 -10.30
C HIS A 49 2.17 0.47 -11.53
N TYR A 50 1.37 0.22 -12.57
CA TYR A 50 1.90 -0.33 -13.83
C TYR A 50 2.96 0.61 -14.43
N ASP A 51 4.15 0.04 -14.64
CA ASP A 51 5.28 0.66 -15.34
C ASP A 51 5.66 2.03 -14.74
N ASP A 52 5.75 2.09 -13.41
CA ASP A 52 5.96 3.32 -12.65
C ASP A 52 7.06 3.18 -11.59
N ASP A 53 8.18 2.51 -11.91
CA ASP A 53 9.25 2.18 -10.95
C ASP A 53 9.76 3.41 -10.14
N VAL A 54 9.79 4.59 -10.75
CA VAL A 54 10.20 5.85 -10.09
C VAL A 54 9.12 6.32 -9.12
N GLY A 55 7.86 6.31 -9.55
CA GLY A 55 6.73 6.66 -8.69
C GLY A 55 6.57 5.67 -7.53
N ASP A 56 6.75 4.38 -7.80
CA ASP A 56 6.77 3.27 -6.83
C ASP A 56 7.70 3.60 -5.67
N LYS A 57 8.97 3.87 -5.98
CA LYS A 57 9.97 4.28 -4.99
C LYS A 57 9.58 5.56 -4.25
N ALA A 58 9.07 6.57 -4.95
CA ALA A 58 8.69 7.84 -4.33
C ALA A 58 7.55 7.68 -3.31
N ARG A 59 6.51 6.90 -3.61
CA ARG A 59 5.42 6.69 -2.65
C ARG A 59 5.82 5.76 -1.51
N ILE A 60 6.67 4.75 -1.76
CA ILE A 60 7.24 3.91 -0.69
C ILE A 60 8.03 4.77 0.29
N ALA A 61 8.93 5.62 -0.23
CA ALA A 61 9.71 6.53 0.59
C ALA A 61 8.82 7.50 1.38
N MET A 62 7.76 8.04 0.76
CA MET A 62 6.82 8.91 1.47
C MET A 62 6.06 8.16 2.56
N ALA A 63 5.50 6.98 2.28
CA ALA A 63 4.76 6.18 3.25
C ALA A 63 5.63 5.78 4.46
N ARG A 64 6.91 5.43 4.23
CA ARG A 64 7.88 5.12 5.30
C ARG A 64 8.11 6.28 6.27
N ARG A 65 7.85 7.54 5.88
CA ARG A 65 7.94 8.68 6.82
C ARG A 65 6.83 8.67 7.89
N PHE A 66 5.82 7.81 7.74
CA PHE A 66 4.62 7.77 8.59
C PHE A 66 4.40 6.43 9.27
N VAL A 67 4.72 5.33 8.58
CA VAL A 67 4.57 3.96 9.08
C VAL A 67 5.77 3.16 8.60
N ASP A 68 6.56 2.59 9.52
CA ASP A 68 7.78 1.87 9.16
C ASP A 68 7.56 0.38 8.83
N ASP A 69 6.47 -0.22 9.33
CA ASP A 69 6.13 -1.63 9.13
C ASP A 69 4.82 -1.78 8.32
N PHE A 70 4.97 -2.02 7.03
CA PHE A 70 3.88 -2.33 6.11
C PHE A 70 4.33 -3.26 4.97
N GLY A 71 3.38 -3.97 4.39
CA GLY A 71 3.56 -4.72 3.15
C GLY A 71 3.17 -3.91 1.92
N LEU A 72 3.61 -4.38 0.74
CA LEU A 72 3.37 -3.71 -0.54
C LEU A 72 2.36 -4.48 -1.39
N SER A 73 1.60 -3.75 -2.18
CA SER A 73 0.73 -4.32 -3.20
C SER A 73 0.48 -3.33 -4.33
N ALA A 74 -0.19 -3.80 -5.39
CA ALA A 74 -0.82 -2.90 -6.35
C ALA A 74 -1.90 -2.03 -5.67
N GLU A 75 -2.19 -0.87 -6.27
CA GLU A 75 -3.30 -0.01 -5.83
C GLU A 75 -4.61 -0.80 -5.68
N CYS A 76 -4.92 -1.67 -6.64
CA CYS A 76 -6.16 -2.45 -6.66
C CYS A 76 -5.93 -3.82 -7.32
N GLY A 77 -6.95 -4.68 -7.28
CA GLY A 77 -6.92 -5.99 -7.94
C GLY A 77 -6.92 -5.88 -9.46
N TRP A 78 -6.35 -6.88 -10.13
CA TRP A 78 -6.14 -6.90 -11.58
C TRP A 78 -7.28 -7.52 -12.39
N GLY A 79 -8.46 -7.69 -11.80
CA GLY A 79 -9.57 -8.42 -12.43
C GLY A 79 -10.09 -7.80 -13.74
N ARG A 80 -9.75 -6.54 -14.03
CA ARG A 80 -10.07 -5.83 -15.29
C ARG A 80 -8.82 -5.32 -16.02
N THR A 81 -7.64 -5.77 -15.63
CA THR A 81 -6.38 -5.33 -16.22
C THR A 81 -6.13 -6.08 -17.52
N GLU A 82 -5.67 -5.37 -18.55
CA GLU A 82 -5.22 -5.97 -19.80
C GLU A 82 -4.05 -6.96 -19.52
N PRO A 83 -4.12 -8.23 -19.97
CA PRO A 83 -3.13 -9.25 -19.60
C PRO A 83 -1.67 -8.88 -19.92
N GLY A 84 -1.42 -8.18 -21.02
CA GLY A 84 -0.10 -7.67 -21.41
C GLY A 84 0.54 -6.71 -20.40
N ARG A 85 -0.25 -6.13 -19.48
CA ARG A 85 0.26 -5.29 -18.38
C ARG A 85 0.75 -6.08 -17.17
N LEU A 86 0.39 -7.36 -17.03
CA LEU A 86 0.76 -8.17 -15.87
C LEU A 86 2.28 -8.31 -15.69
N PRO A 87 3.11 -8.54 -16.73
CA PRO A 87 4.56 -8.59 -16.57
C PRO A 87 5.14 -7.31 -15.95
N GLY A 88 4.65 -6.14 -16.36
CA GLY A 88 5.07 -4.85 -15.81
C GLY A 88 4.67 -4.69 -14.33
N LEU A 89 3.45 -5.11 -13.96
CA LEU A 89 2.99 -5.10 -12.57
C LEU A 89 3.81 -6.05 -11.69
N LEU A 90 4.09 -7.26 -12.17
CA LEU A 90 4.90 -8.25 -11.46
C LEU A 90 6.36 -7.81 -11.32
N LYS A 91 6.92 -7.16 -12.34
CA LYS A 91 8.25 -6.52 -12.27
C LYS A 91 8.29 -5.50 -11.13
N GLY A 92 7.29 -4.61 -11.03
CA GLY A 92 7.19 -3.64 -9.93
C GLY A 92 7.17 -4.31 -8.55
N HIS A 93 6.41 -5.40 -8.39
CA HIS A 93 6.38 -6.17 -7.14
C HIS A 93 7.74 -6.77 -6.79
N ARG A 94 8.43 -7.38 -7.76
CA ARG A 94 9.77 -7.93 -7.55
C ARG A 94 10.75 -6.85 -7.11
N LEU A 95 10.81 -5.74 -7.84
CA LEU A 95 11.73 -4.64 -7.54
C LEU A 95 11.46 -4.05 -6.16
N ALA A 96 10.19 -3.90 -5.78
CA ALA A 96 9.85 -3.33 -4.50
C ALA A 96 10.15 -4.30 -3.33
N ALA A 97 9.98 -5.62 -3.54
CA ALA A 97 10.34 -6.63 -2.55
C ALA A 97 11.86 -6.75 -2.31
N GLU A 98 12.69 -6.43 -3.31
CA GLU A 98 14.16 -6.42 -3.17
C GLU A 98 14.68 -5.23 -2.36
N VAL A 99 13.86 -4.19 -2.16
CA VAL A 99 14.24 -2.92 -1.50
C VAL A 99 13.57 -2.76 -0.13
N LEU A 100 12.67 -3.68 0.24
CA LEU A 100 12.02 -3.69 1.56
C LEU A 100 12.97 -4.14 2.66
#